data_AF-A0A2D5AAT8-F1
#
_entry.id   AF-A0A2D5AAT8-F1
#
_cell.length_a   1.000
_cell.length_b   1.000
_cell.length_c   1.000
_cell.angle_alpha   90.00
_cell.angle_beta   90.00
_cell.angle_gamma   90.00
#
_symmetry.space_group_name_H-M   'P 1'
#
loop_
_entity.id
_entity.type
_entity.pdbx_description
1 polymer ?
#
loop_
_entity_poly.entity_id
_entity_poly.type
_entity_poly.pdbx_seq_one_letter_code
_entity_poly.pdbx_strand_id
1 'polypeptide(L)'
;MNGSAPDSEPSRPQDRIDVAIEPGGLVPSDPATFQREEEAIGGECVFRGRTRPELHPEHGALLALDYESHPTLALQSLRTIATDVVTTFGLTALSIRHASGPVAIGETSVEIVAIAGHRDAAFGGCREAIDRLKRETPIWKRERWTETTTWSDAATPIESPGHEHGENP
;
A
#
# COMPACT_ATOMS: atom_id res chain seq x y z
N MET A 1 -13.66 50.80 5.69
CA MET A 1 -12.61 49.80 5.44
C MET A 1 -13.09 48.50 6.04
N ASN A 2 -13.77 47.67 5.26
CA ASN A 2 -14.27 46.37 5.71
C ASN A 2 -13.39 45.31 5.05
N GLY A 3 -12.39 44.84 5.79
CA GLY A 3 -11.57 43.71 5.36
C GLY A 3 -12.21 42.43 5.89
N SER A 4 -13.05 41.79 5.07
CA SER A 4 -13.43 40.40 5.29
C SER A 4 -12.17 39.55 5.23
N ALA A 5 -11.95 38.74 6.27
CA ALA A 5 -10.95 37.69 6.24
C ALA A 5 -11.22 36.74 5.05
N PRO A 6 -10.20 36.19 4.40
CA PRO A 6 -10.43 35.17 3.38
C PRO A 6 -11.04 33.95 4.07
N ASP A 7 -12.21 33.53 3.58
CA ASP A 7 -12.77 32.22 3.87
C ASP A 7 -11.69 31.17 3.58
N SER A 8 -11.18 30.53 4.63
CA SER A 8 -10.34 29.35 4.53
C SER A 8 -11.20 28.22 3.96
N GLU A 9 -11.11 27.99 2.65
CA GLU A 9 -11.69 26.80 2.01
C GLU A 9 -11.23 25.56 2.80
N PRO A 10 -12.13 24.63 3.16
CA PRO A 10 -11.69 23.37 3.76
C PRO A 10 -10.76 22.67 2.77
N SER A 11 -9.57 22.29 3.23
CA SER A 11 -8.57 21.59 2.44
C SER A 11 -9.20 20.40 1.71
N ARG A 12 -8.85 20.22 0.44
CA ARG A 12 -9.48 19.19 -0.39
C ARG A 12 -9.18 17.81 0.23
N PRO A 13 -10.12 16.85 0.19
CA PRO A 13 -9.87 15.48 0.65
C PRO A 13 -8.63 14.82 0.04
N GLN A 14 -8.24 15.26 -1.16
CA GLN A 14 -7.08 14.80 -1.91
C GLN A 14 -5.74 15.14 -1.22
N ASP A 15 -5.70 16.14 -0.33
CA ASP A 15 -4.47 16.51 0.39
C ASP A 15 -4.20 15.59 1.60
N ARG A 16 -5.08 14.64 1.90
CA ARG A 16 -4.98 13.74 3.08
C ARG A 16 -4.45 12.35 2.72
N ILE A 17 -4.27 12.07 1.43
CA ILE A 17 -3.99 10.73 0.92
C ILE A 17 -2.72 10.77 0.10
N ASP A 18 -1.76 9.95 0.49
CA ASP A 18 -0.55 9.68 -0.28
C ASP A 18 -0.58 8.23 -0.75
N VAL A 19 -0.40 8.00 -2.05
CA VAL A 19 -0.28 6.65 -2.59
C VAL A 19 0.85 6.57 -3.60
N ALA A 20 1.69 5.54 -3.48
CA ALA A 20 2.79 5.34 -4.40
C ALA A 20 3.07 3.85 -4.65
N ILE A 21 3.51 3.57 -5.88
CA ILE A 21 4.17 2.32 -6.23
C ILE A 21 5.56 2.69 -6.72
N GLU A 22 6.59 2.20 -6.04
CA GLU A 22 7.98 2.60 -6.28
C GLU A 22 8.83 1.38 -6.68
N PRO A 23 9.85 1.53 -7.53
CA PRO A 23 10.74 0.43 -7.89
C PRO A 23 11.69 0.10 -6.72
N GLY A 24 11.85 -1.19 -6.43
CA GLY A 24 12.74 -1.71 -5.40
C GLY A 24 12.17 -1.61 -3.98
N GLY A 25 13.01 -1.98 -3.00
CA GLY A 25 12.70 -1.81 -1.58
C GLY A 25 12.40 -0.36 -1.22
N LEU A 26 11.34 -0.14 -0.43
CA LEU A 26 10.92 1.18 -0.01
C LEU A 26 11.89 1.76 1.01
N VAL A 27 12.22 3.05 0.83
CA VAL A 27 12.82 3.87 1.87
C VAL A 27 11.71 4.28 2.84
N PRO A 28 11.78 3.86 4.13
CA PRO A 28 10.79 4.24 5.13
C PRO A 28 10.60 5.76 5.19
N SER A 29 9.35 6.21 5.11
CA SER A 29 9.03 7.63 5.28
C SER A 29 9.10 8.04 6.76
N ASP A 30 9.28 9.33 6.99
CA ASP A 30 9.02 9.95 8.28
C ASP A 30 7.51 10.24 8.39
N PRO A 31 6.78 9.62 9.34
CA PRO A 31 5.35 9.87 9.54
C PRO A 31 4.99 11.33 9.74
N ALA A 32 5.91 12.14 10.28
CA ALA A 32 5.73 13.58 10.46
C ALA A 32 5.46 14.32 9.14
N THR A 33 5.92 13.77 8.00
CA THR A 33 5.68 14.33 6.65
C THR A 33 4.19 14.36 6.29
N PHE A 34 3.38 13.51 6.91
CA PHE A 34 1.94 13.42 6.66
C PHE A 34 1.09 14.15 7.72
N GLN A 35 1.73 14.73 8.73
CA GLN A 35 1.05 15.50 9.75
C GLN A 35 0.76 16.93 9.26
N ARG A 36 -0.34 17.51 9.75
CA ARG A 36 -0.78 18.87 9.45
C ARG A 36 -0.79 19.65 10.76
N GLU A 37 -0.05 20.75 10.83
CA GLU A 37 0.13 21.54 12.07
C GLU A 37 -1.19 22.08 12.65
N GLU A 38 -2.19 22.31 11.78
CA GLU A 38 -3.50 22.84 12.14
C GLU A 38 -4.48 21.75 12.64
N GLU A 39 -4.14 20.47 12.48
CA GLU A 39 -4.98 19.35 12.93
C GLU A 39 -4.56 18.85 14.32
N ALA A 40 -5.54 18.61 15.19
CA ALA A 40 -5.29 18.01 16.50
C ALA A 40 -4.93 16.53 16.35
N ILE A 41 -3.64 16.26 16.13
CA ILE A 41 -3.08 14.91 15.99
C ILE A 41 -2.71 14.37 17.37
N GLY A 42 -3.23 13.20 17.73
CA GLY A 42 -2.94 12.53 19.00
C GLY A 42 -2.56 11.06 18.84
N GLY A 43 -2.44 10.56 17.61
CA GLY A 43 -1.96 9.21 17.33
C GLY A 43 -1.46 9.04 15.89
N GLU A 44 -0.35 8.31 15.75
CA GLU A 44 0.13 7.79 14.49
C GLU A 44 0.35 6.28 14.60
N CYS A 45 0.10 5.56 13.51
CA CYS A 45 0.35 4.14 13.41
C CYS A 45 1.04 3.83 12.09
N VAL A 46 2.16 3.13 12.17
CA VAL A 46 2.97 2.76 11.01
C VAL A 46 3.07 1.25 10.91
N PHE A 47 2.71 0.70 9.75
CA PHE A 47 2.95 -0.69 9.41
C PHE A 47 4.00 -0.77 8.29
N ARG A 48 4.99 -1.65 8.45
CA ARG A 48 6.03 -1.93 7.45
C ARG A 48 6.15 -3.42 7.23
N GLY A 49 5.72 -3.89 6.07
CA GLY A 49 5.95 -5.27 5.63
C GLY A 49 7.37 -5.40 5.13
N ARG A 50 8.17 -6.25 5.77
CA ARG A 50 9.57 -6.50 5.39
C ARG A 50 9.77 -7.91 4.88
N THR A 51 10.63 -8.05 3.88
CA THR A 51 11.04 -9.37 3.37
C THR A 51 11.84 -10.08 4.44
N ARG A 52 11.38 -11.26 4.87
CA ARG A 52 12.05 -12.09 5.86
C ARG A 52 12.93 -13.14 5.17
N PRO A 53 14.05 -13.55 5.79
CA PRO A 53 14.80 -14.70 5.30
C PRO A 53 13.95 -15.97 5.42
N GLU A 54 14.07 -16.85 4.43
CA GLU A 54 13.41 -18.16 4.41
C GLU A 54 14.35 -19.18 3.75
N LEU A 55 14.28 -20.43 4.17
CA LEU A 55 15.06 -21.53 3.62
C LEU A 55 14.10 -22.62 3.13
N HIS A 56 14.11 -22.88 1.82
CA HIS A 56 13.33 -23.95 1.22
C HIS A 56 14.20 -25.22 1.09
N PRO A 57 13.71 -26.41 1.47
CA PRO A 57 14.49 -27.65 1.42
C PRO A 57 15.05 -27.99 0.02
N GLU A 58 14.33 -27.62 -1.04
CA GLU A 58 14.68 -27.95 -2.43
C GLU A 58 15.14 -26.76 -3.27
N HIS A 59 14.97 -25.53 -2.78
CA HIS A 59 15.25 -24.32 -3.58
C HIS A 59 16.33 -23.43 -2.94
N GLY A 60 16.74 -23.76 -1.72
CA GLY A 60 17.74 -23.06 -0.94
C GLY A 60 17.21 -21.76 -0.33
N ALA A 61 18.09 -20.76 -0.18
CA ALA A 61 17.77 -19.54 0.56
C ALA A 61 16.98 -18.55 -0.31
N LEU A 62 15.98 -17.89 0.29
CA LEU A 62 15.30 -16.76 -0.34
C LEU A 62 16.28 -15.60 -0.50
N LEU A 63 16.37 -15.06 -1.70
CA LEU A 63 17.21 -13.92 -2.05
C LEU A 63 16.43 -12.61 -2.04
N ALA A 64 15.21 -12.62 -2.59
CA ALA A 64 14.34 -11.46 -2.71
C ALA A 64 12.89 -11.86 -2.97
N LEU A 65 11.97 -10.92 -2.74
CA LEU A 65 10.62 -10.97 -3.26
C LEU A 65 10.50 -10.05 -4.47
N ASP A 66 9.93 -10.56 -5.55
CA ASP A 66 9.66 -9.82 -6.77
C ASP A 66 8.19 -9.44 -6.85
N TYR A 67 7.91 -8.14 -6.87
CA TYR A 67 6.55 -7.63 -6.95
C TYR A 67 6.19 -7.18 -8.36
N GLU A 68 5.10 -7.71 -8.89
CA GLU A 68 4.51 -7.27 -10.15
C GLU A 68 3.12 -6.68 -9.89
N SER A 69 2.73 -5.71 -10.70
CA SER A 69 1.38 -5.14 -10.62
C SER A 69 0.93 -4.64 -11.98
N HIS A 70 -0.39 -4.50 -12.15
CA HIS A 70 -0.93 -3.67 -13.22
C HIS A 70 -0.93 -2.21 -12.72
N PRO A 71 0.03 -1.35 -13.10
CA PRO A 71 0.33 -0.14 -12.33
C PRO A 71 -0.85 0.83 -12.18
N THR A 72 -1.61 1.03 -13.27
CA THR A 72 -2.78 1.91 -13.27
C THR A 72 -3.90 1.40 -12.36
N LEU A 73 -4.23 0.11 -12.44
CA LEU A 73 -5.29 -0.49 -11.64
C LEU A 73 -4.87 -0.58 -10.17
N ALA A 74 -3.61 -0.94 -9.90
CA ALA A 74 -3.08 -0.98 -8.54
C ALA A 74 -3.15 0.40 -7.88
N LEU A 75 -2.68 1.46 -8.54
CA LEU A 75 -2.78 2.82 -8.00
C LEU A 75 -4.24 3.26 -7.81
N GLN A 76 -5.15 2.91 -8.72
CA GLN A 76 -6.57 3.21 -8.56
C GLN A 76 -7.18 2.50 -7.35
N SER A 77 -6.95 1.19 -7.20
CA SER A 77 -7.40 0.42 -6.03
C SER A 77 -6.86 1.00 -4.74
N LEU A 78 -5.57 1.35 -4.69
CA LEU A 78 -4.94 1.96 -3.50
C LEU A 78 -5.58 3.30 -3.13
N ARG A 79 -5.89 4.16 -4.11
CA ARG A 79 -6.60 5.43 -3.85
C ARG A 79 -8.00 5.22 -3.30
N THR A 80 -8.74 4.26 -3.86
CA THR A 80 -10.08 3.92 -3.37
C THR A 80 -10.02 3.43 -1.93
N ILE A 81 -9.13 2.47 -1.64
CA ILE A 81 -8.91 1.96 -0.28
C ILE A 81 -8.56 3.10 0.67
N ALA A 82 -7.60 3.96 0.31
CA ALA A 82 -7.18 5.05 1.16
C ALA A 82 -8.31 6.04 1.45
N THR A 83 -9.10 6.40 0.43
CA THR A 83 -10.25 7.31 0.56
C THR A 83 -11.30 6.76 1.50
N ASP A 84 -11.66 5.49 1.32
CA ASP A 84 -12.65 4.82 2.15
C ASP A 84 -12.17 4.70 3.60
N VAL A 85 -10.91 4.32 3.82
CA VAL A 85 -10.34 4.13 5.17
C VAL A 85 -10.24 5.47 5.90
N VAL A 86 -9.76 6.53 5.23
CA VAL A 86 -9.73 7.89 5.80
C VAL A 86 -11.12 8.31 6.25
N THR A 87 -12.13 8.08 5.40
CA THR A 87 -13.53 8.45 5.70
C THR A 87 -14.10 7.60 6.84
N THR A 88 -13.87 6.29 6.82
CA THR A 88 -14.45 5.33 7.77
C THR A 88 -13.91 5.52 9.19
N PHE A 89 -12.61 5.76 9.32
CA PHE A 89 -11.94 5.87 10.62
C PHE A 89 -11.73 7.32 11.06
N GLY A 90 -12.09 8.30 10.23
CA GLY A 90 -11.85 9.72 10.53
C GLY A 90 -10.37 10.07 10.63
N LEU A 91 -9.53 9.48 9.78
CA LEU A 91 -8.08 9.75 9.78
C LEU A 91 -7.81 11.17 9.29
N THR A 92 -6.78 11.80 9.85
CA THR A 92 -6.20 13.07 9.38
C THR A 92 -5.47 12.87 8.06
N ALA A 93 -4.67 11.81 7.97
CA ALA A 93 -3.95 11.44 6.76
C ALA A 93 -3.72 9.93 6.69
N LEU A 94 -3.57 9.43 5.47
CA LEU A 94 -3.19 8.04 5.19
C LEU A 94 -2.21 7.98 4.01
N SER A 95 -1.03 7.42 4.25
CA SER A 95 -0.08 7.03 3.20
C SER A 95 -0.12 5.53 2.98
N ILE A 96 -0.17 5.10 1.72
CA ILE A 96 -0.05 3.71 1.30
C ILE A 96 1.00 3.60 0.18
N ARG A 97 2.16 3.02 0.50
CA ARG A 97 3.27 2.85 -0.43
C ARG A 97 3.58 1.38 -0.61
N HIS A 98 3.83 0.97 -1.85
CA HIS A 98 4.16 -0.41 -2.17
C HIS A 98 5.34 -0.51 -3.14
N ALA A 99 6.23 -1.47 -2.93
CA ALA A 99 7.35 -1.76 -3.81
C ALA A 99 6.90 -2.45 -5.12
N SER A 100 7.69 -2.30 -6.16
CA SER A 100 7.59 -3.04 -7.42
C SER A 100 8.97 -3.54 -7.84
N GLY A 101 9.04 -4.68 -8.50
CA GLY A 101 10.30 -5.36 -8.77
C GLY A 101 10.91 -5.99 -7.51
N PRO A 102 12.23 -6.22 -7.50
CA PRO A 102 12.91 -6.96 -6.44
C PRO A 102 13.03 -6.18 -5.14
N VAL A 103 12.74 -6.85 -4.03
CA VAL A 103 12.91 -6.37 -2.65
C VAL A 103 13.74 -7.39 -1.88
N ALA A 104 14.95 -6.99 -1.49
CA ALA A 104 15.90 -7.88 -0.82
C ALA A 104 15.47 -8.21 0.62
N ILE A 105 16.11 -9.23 1.21
CA ILE A 105 15.91 -9.60 2.61
C ILE A 105 16.16 -8.38 3.53
N GLY A 106 15.21 -8.12 4.42
CA GLY A 106 15.25 -7.01 5.39
C GLY A 106 14.66 -5.70 4.89
N GLU A 107 14.49 -5.54 3.57
CA GLU A 107 13.91 -4.33 2.98
C GLU A 107 12.39 -4.29 3.13
N THR A 108 11.83 -3.08 3.06
CA THR A 108 10.38 -2.84 3.17
C THR A 108 9.72 -2.98 1.81
N SER A 109 8.71 -3.84 1.68
CA SER A 109 7.91 -3.97 0.46
C SER A 109 6.60 -3.20 0.51
N VAL A 110 6.08 -2.90 1.69
CA VAL A 110 4.85 -2.13 1.87
C VAL A 110 4.95 -1.28 3.13
N GLU A 111 4.51 -0.03 3.04
CA GLU A 111 4.41 0.91 4.15
C GLU A 111 3.01 1.52 4.20
N ILE A 112 2.40 1.50 5.39
CA ILE A 112 1.15 2.20 5.69
C ILE A 112 1.44 3.18 6.83
N VAL A 113 1.05 4.43 6.67
CA VAL A 113 1.10 5.45 7.74
C VAL A 113 -0.28 6.03 7.92
N ALA A 114 -0.91 5.78 9.08
CA ALA A 114 -2.20 6.34 9.45
C ALA A 114 -2.03 7.39 10.55
N ILE A 115 -2.49 8.61 10.30
CA ILE A 115 -2.46 9.72 11.25
C ILE A 115 -3.89 10.02 11.69
N ALA A 116 -4.12 10.16 13.00
CA ALA A 116 -5.44 10.46 13.55
C ALA A 116 -5.37 11.27 14.85
N GLY A 117 -6.51 11.82 15.26
CA GLY A 117 -6.63 12.49 16.55
C GLY A 117 -6.44 11.55 17.75
N HIS A 118 -6.73 10.25 17.59
CA HIS A 118 -6.65 9.26 18.68
C HIS A 118 -6.15 7.90 18.19
N ARG A 119 -5.55 7.14 19.12
CA ARG A 119 -4.94 5.84 18.84
C ARG A 119 -5.88 4.81 18.19
N ASP A 120 -7.16 4.79 18.58
CA ASP A 120 -8.10 3.75 18.11
C ASP A 120 -8.35 3.89 16.61
N ALA A 121 -8.52 5.13 16.15
CA ALA A 121 -8.61 5.45 14.72
C ALA A 121 -7.30 5.14 13.99
N ALA A 122 -6.15 5.52 14.55
CA ALA A 122 -4.84 5.26 13.93
C ALA A 122 -4.57 3.76 13.74
N PHE A 123 -4.76 2.94 14.79
CA PHE A 123 -4.60 1.49 14.71
C PHE A 123 -5.62 0.84 13.77
N GLY A 124 -6.91 1.21 13.90
CA GLY A 124 -7.98 0.65 13.09
C GLY A 124 -7.78 0.94 11.60
N GLY A 125 -7.49 2.21 11.26
CA GLY A 125 -7.27 2.62 9.88
C GLY A 125 -6.02 2.00 9.26
N CYS A 126 -4.91 1.94 9.99
CA CYS A 126 -3.69 1.28 9.51
C CYS A 126 -3.93 -0.21 9.23
N ARG A 127 -4.63 -0.89 10.14
CA ARG A 127 -4.98 -2.31 10.00
C ARG A 127 -5.91 -2.56 8.81
N GLU A 128 -6.96 -1.78 8.66
CA GLU A 128 -7.90 -1.95 7.55
C GLU A 128 -7.20 -1.69 6.21
N ALA A 129 -6.36 -0.67 6.11
CA ALA A 129 -5.64 -0.34 4.88
C ALA A 129 -4.75 -1.50 4.40
N ILE A 130 -3.95 -2.13 5.28
CA ILE A 130 -3.11 -3.27 4.88
C ILE A 130 -3.94 -4.50 4.52
N ASP A 131 -5.02 -4.77 5.26
CA ASP A 131 -5.87 -5.94 5.01
C ASP A 131 -6.62 -5.78 3.67
N ARG A 132 -7.13 -4.58 3.36
CA ARG A 132 -7.75 -4.27 2.06
C ARG A 132 -6.75 -4.30 0.92
N LEU A 133 -5.57 -3.71 1.09
CA LEU A 133 -4.50 -3.75 0.07
C LEU A 133 -4.26 -5.18 -0.38
N LYS A 134 -4.08 -6.11 0.56
CA LYS A 134 -3.80 -7.52 0.24
C LYS A 134 -4.94 -8.25 -0.44
N ARG A 135 -6.20 -7.83 -0.26
CA ARG A 135 -7.38 -8.48 -0.85
C ARG A 135 -7.80 -7.87 -2.19
N GLU A 136 -7.62 -6.56 -2.35
CA GLU A 136 -8.30 -5.76 -3.38
C GLU A 136 -7.33 -5.19 -4.43
N THR A 137 -6.02 -5.32 -4.23
CA THR A 137 -5.03 -4.77 -5.18
C THR A 137 -4.45 -5.84 -6.10
N PRO A 138 -4.33 -5.56 -7.41
CA PRO A 138 -3.66 -6.44 -8.38
C PRO A 138 -2.13 -6.29 -8.25
N ILE A 139 -1.59 -6.71 -7.11
CA ILE A 139 -0.16 -6.79 -6.82
C ILE A 139 0.18 -8.22 -6.44
N TRP A 140 1.09 -8.83 -7.19
CA TRP A 140 1.49 -10.23 -7.01
C TRP A 140 2.95 -10.31 -6.60
N LYS A 141 3.28 -11.36 -5.83
CA LYS A 141 4.65 -11.64 -5.40
C LYS A 141 5.19 -12.94 -5.98
N ARG A 142 6.44 -12.89 -6.43
CA ARG A 142 7.29 -14.04 -6.70
C ARG A 142 8.40 -14.13 -5.67
N GLU A 143 8.80 -15.35 -5.35
CA GLU A 143 9.94 -15.66 -4.52
C GLU A 143 11.13 -15.99 -5.41
N ARG A 144 12.23 -15.24 -5.26
CA ARG A 144 13.51 -15.59 -5.88
C ARG A 144 14.34 -16.38 -4.88
N TRP A 145 14.63 -17.62 -5.20
CA TRP A 145 15.48 -18.52 -4.41
C TRP A 145 16.87 -18.61 -5.03
N THR A 146 17.83 -19.18 -4.29
CA THR A 146 19.19 -19.44 -4.80
C THR A 146 19.21 -20.33 -6.03
N GLU A 147 18.27 -21.28 -6.14
CA GLU A 147 18.28 -22.30 -7.21
C GLU A 147 17.15 -22.12 -8.24
N THR A 148 16.10 -21.35 -7.93
CA THR A 148 14.93 -21.16 -8.83
C THR A 148 14.12 -19.91 -8.48
N THR A 149 13.09 -19.57 -9.27
CA THR A 149 12.11 -18.51 -8.97
C THR A 149 10.70 -19.10 -9.06
N THR A 150 9.88 -18.92 -8.01
CA THR A 150 8.51 -19.46 -7.91
C THR A 150 7.51 -18.34 -7.61
N TRP A 151 6.24 -18.50 -8.01
CA TRP A 151 5.17 -17.62 -7.54
C TRP A 151 4.70 -18.07 -6.16
N SER A 152 4.34 -17.12 -5.29
CA SER A 152 3.80 -17.48 -3.98
C SER A 152 2.32 -17.88 -4.06
N ASP A 153 1.89 -18.85 -3.26
CA ASP A 153 0.51 -19.35 -3.16
C ASP A 153 -0.54 -18.30 -2.71
N ALA A 154 -0.10 -17.14 -2.22
CA ALA A 154 -0.98 -16.04 -1.80
C ALA A 154 -1.45 -15.15 -2.96
N ALA A 155 -1.01 -15.41 -4.19
CA ALA A 155 -1.44 -14.69 -5.37
C ALA A 155 -2.78 -15.25 -5.87
N THR A 156 -3.89 -14.54 -5.66
CA THR A 156 -5.14 -14.86 -6.38
C THR A 156 -4.97 -14.42 -7.84
N PRO A 157 -4.99 -15.35 -8.81
CA PRO A 157 -4.98 -14.95 -10.21
C PRO A 157 -6.32 -14.28 -10.53
N ILE A 158 -6.28 -13.15 -11.23
CA ILE A 158 -7.50 -12.63 -11.89
C ILE A 158 -7.65 -13.48 -13.15
N GLU A 159 -8.73 -14.27 -13.25
CA GLU A 159 -9.07 -14.99 -14.47
C GLU A 159 -9.18 -13.99 -15.63
N SER A 160 -8.39 -14.21 -16.68
CA SER A 160 -8.53 -13.46 -17.92
C SER A 160 -9.86 -13.84 -18.58
N PRO A 161 -10.62 -12.89 -19.18
CA PRO A 161 -11.86 -13.24 -19.86
C PRO A 161 -11.55 -14.21 -21.02
N GLY A 162 -12.32 -15.31 -21.05
CA GLY A 162 -12.08 -16.46 -21.91
C GLY A 162 -11.90 -16.09 -23.37
N HIS A 163 -10.83 -16.61 -23.99
CA HIS A 163 -10.78 -16.73 -25.44
C HIS A 163 -11.74 -17.83 -25.86
N GLU A 164 -12.94 -17.42 -26.27
CA GLU A 164 -13.85 -18.23 -27.05
C GLU A 164 -13.18 -18.61 -28.38
N HIS A 165 -12.65 -19.83 -28.44
CA HIS A 165 -12.28 -20.48 -29.69
C HIS A 165 -13.56 -20.77 -30.47
N GLY A 166 -13.97 -19.83 -31.32
CA GLY A 166 -14.91 -20.09 -32.39
C GLY A 166 -14.25 -20.99 -33.44
N GLU A 167 -14.62 -22.26 -33.46
CA GLU A 167 -14.47 -23.14 -34.63
C GLU A 167 -15.14 -22.47 -35.85
N ASN A 168 -14.37 -22.29 -36.91
CA ASN A 168 -14.86 -21.82 -38.20
C ASN A 168 -15.14 -23.04 -39.10
N PRO A 169 -16.31 -23.18 -39.74
CA PRO A 169 -16.58 -24.25 -40.70
C PRO A 169 -15.79 -24.10 -42.01
#